data_AF-A0A655AKM9-F1
#
_entry.id   AF-A0A655AKM9-F1
#
_cell.length_a   1.000
_cell.length_b   1.000
_cell.length_c   1.000
_cell.angle_alpha   90.00
_cell.angle_beta   90.00
_cell.angle_gamma   90.00
#
_symmetry.space_group_name_H-M   'P 1'
#
loop_
_entity.id
_entity.type
_entity.pdbx_description
1 polymer ?
#
loop_
_entity_poly.entity_id
_entity_poly.type
_entity_poly.pdbx_seq_one_letter_code
_entity_poly.pdbx_strand_id
1 'polypeptide(L)' 'MRTIRATGPESIVVAVPVGPATACRELAAEADDVVCATMPAAFEAVGQVYNDFHQVTDDEVRELLATPTTGAAT' A
#
# COMPACT_ATOMS: atom_id res chain seq x y z
N MET A 1 3.67 10.18 7.79
CA MET A 1 2.31 10.64 7.40
C MET A 1 2.05 12.16 7.41
N ARG A 2 3.08 13.02 7.55
CA ARG A 2 2.91 14.47 7.78
C ARG A 2 2.20 15.23 6.65
N THR A 3 2.55 14.98 5.39
CA THR A 3 1.95 15.67 4.23
C THR A 3 0.46 15.36 4.09
N ILE A 4 0.08 14.10 4.27
CA ILE A 4 -1.32 13.67 4.20
C ILE A 4 -2.10 14.25 5.39
N ARG A 5 -1.55 14.26 6.60
CA ARG A 5 -2.20 14.89 7.77
C ARG A 5 -2.46 16.38 7.55
N ALA A 6 -1.60 17.08 6.81
CA ALA A 6 -1.78 18.50 6.52
C ALA A 6 -2.98 18.81 5.60
N THR A 7 -3.52 17.83 4.88
CA THR A 7 -4.73 18.00 4.05
C THR A 7 -6.03 17.85 4.84
N GLY A 8 -5.96 17.57 6.14
CA GLY A 8 -7.11 17.43 7.04
C GLY A 8 -8.05 16.24 6.76
N PRO A 9 -7.55 15.02 6.46
CA PRO A 9 -8.42 13.86 6.30
C PRO A 9 -9.08 13.47 7.63
N GLU A 10 -10.24 12.82 7.56
CA GLU A 10 -10.91 12.24 8.73
C GLU A 10 -10.11 11.08 9.35
N SER A 11 -9.43 10.29 8.50
CA SER A 11 -8.62 9.14 8.91
C SER A 11 -7.55 8.82 7.87
N ILE A 12 -6.42 8.26 8.32
CA ILE A 12 -5.31 7.75 7.51
C ILE A 12 -5.13 6.27 7.80
N VAL A 13 -5.44 5.44 6.79
CA VAL A 13 -5.24 3.99 6.84
C VAL A 13 -4.12 3.60 5.89
N VAL A 14 -3.18 2.78 6.36
CA VAL A 14 -2.16 2.17 5.51
C VAL A 14 -2.58 0.73 5.20
N ALA A 15 -2.79 0.43 3.92
CA ALA A 15 -3.11 -0.92 3.46
C ALA A 15 -1.98 -1.45 2.56
N VAL A 16 -1.37 -2.55 2.96
CA VAL A 16 -0.29 -3.21 2.21
C VAL A 16 -0.51 -4.72 2.14
N PRO A 17 -0.16 -5.38 1.03
CA PRO A 17 -0.32 -6.83 0.90
C PRO A 17 0.71 -7.61 1.74
N VAL A 18 1.92 -7.06 1.89
CA VAL A 18 3.01 -7.69 2.61
C VAL A 18 3.91 -6.65 3.27
N GLY A 19 4.49 -6.98 4.41
CA GLY A 19 5.57 -6.21 5.01
C GLY A 19 6.20 -6.93 6.20
N PRO A 20 7.40 -6.52 6.63
CA PRO A 20 7.99 -7.04 7.86
C PRO A 20 7.23 -6.47 9.07
N ALA A 21 7.07 -7.28 10.12
CA ALA A 21 6.33 -6.88 11.31
C ALA A 21 6.88 -5.60 11.99
N THR A 22 8.18 -5.31 11.84
CA THR A 22 8.81 -4.07 12.32
C THR A 22 8.25 -2.84 11.61
N ALA A 23 8.22 -2.84 10.27
CA ALA A 23 7.70 -1.73 9.48
C ALA A 23 6.20 -1.50 9.73
N CYS A 24 5.42 -2.57 9.86
CA CYS A 24 3.99 -2.44 10.20
C CYS A 24 3.79 -1.78 11.58
N ARG A 25 4.63 -2.07 12.58
CA ARG A 25 4.57 -1.41 13.89
C ARG A 25 4.97 0.06 13.82
N GLU A 26 6.00 0.39 13.04
CA GLU A 26 6.42 1.79 12.83
C GLU A 26 5.31 2.59 12.16
N LEU A 27 4.66 2.03 11.13
CA LEU A 27 3.52 2.64 10.46
C LEU A 27 2.32 2.83 11.40
N ALA A 28 2.05 1.85 12.28
CA ALA A 28 0.97 1.93 13.26
C ALA A 28 1.17 3.01 14.32
N ALA A 29 2.40 3.53 14.48
CA ALA A 29 2.67 4.70 15.31
C ALA A 29 2.36 6.03 14.60
N GLU A 30 2.20 6.02 13.27
CA GLU A 30 2.00 7.23 12.45
C GLU A 30 0.63 7.33 11.78
N ALA A 31 -0.01 6.20 11.48
CA ALA A 31 -1.33 6.09 10.85
C ALA A 31 -2.40 5.77 11.90
N ASP A 32 -3.66 5.99 11.54
CA ASP A 32 -4.79 5.71 12.44
C ASP A 32 -5.14 4.20 12.41
N ASP A 33 -4.87 3.53 11.29
CA ASP A 33 -4.92 2.05 11.18
C ASP A 33 -3.90 1.52 10.16
N VAL A 34 -3.48 0.27 10.35
CA VAL A 34 -2.57 -0.46 9.44
C VAL A 34 -3.11 -1.85 9.16
N VAL A 35 -3.42 -2.10 7.90
CA VAL A 35 -3.86 -3.39 7.39
C VAL A 35 -2.72 -4.02 6.58
N CYS A 36 -2.13 -5.08 7.11
CA CYS A 36 -1.12 -5.87 6.42
C CYS A 36 -1.65 -7.28 6.20
N ALA A 37 -1.86 -7.69 4.95
CA ALA A 37 -2.47 -8.99 4.67
C ALA A 37 -1.58 -10.17 5.10
N THR A 38 -0.26 -10.04 4.92
CA THR A 38 0.71 -11.07 5.35
C THR A 38 1.99 -10.46 5.92
N MET A 39 2.55 -11.07 6.96
CA MET A 39 3.83 -10.68 7.57
C MET A 39 4.75 -11.92 7.68
N PRO A 40 5.43 -12.32 6.59
CA PRO A 40 6.30 -13.49 6.60
C PRO A 40 7.45 -13.35 7.59
N ALA A 41 7.80 -14.43 8.30
CA ALA A 41 8.90 -14.42 9.27
C ALA A 41 10.27 -14.25 8.60
N ALA A 42 10.47 -14.81 7.40
CA ALA A 42 11.68 -14.70 6.60
C ALA A 42 11.49 -13.67 5.46
N PHE A 43 11.19 -12.42 5.80
CA PHE A 43 10.94 -11.37 4.81
C PHE A 43 12.25 -10.72 4.33
N GLU A 44 12.77 -11.13 3.18
CA GLU A 44 13.97 -10.53 2.56
C GLU A 44 13.67 -9.42 1.53
N ALA A 45 12.69 -9.60 0.64
CA ALA A 45 12.35 -8.66 -0.42
C ALA A 45 10.84 -8.66 -0.75
N VAL A 46 10.30 -7.54 -1.23
CA VAL A 46 8.87 -7.45 -1.61
C VAL A 46 8.53 -8.45 -2.71
N GLY A 47 9.38 -8.59 -3.74
CA GLY A 47 9.11 -9.46 -4.89
C GLY A 47 8.99 -10.95 -4.57
N GLN A 48 9.53 -11.42 -3.43
CA GLN A 48 9.54 -12.85 -3.08
C GLN A 48 8.13 -13.44 -2.91
N VAL A 49 7.13 -12.60 -2.58
CA VAL A 49 5.76 -13.07 -2.32
C VAL A 49 4.85 -12.97 -3.54
N TYR A 50 5.37 -12.47 -4.66
CA TYR A 50 4.62 -12.33 -5.90
C TYR A 50 5.04 -13.42 -6.88
N ASN A 51 4.06 -14.12 -7.45
CA ASN A 51 4.31 -15.05 -8.54
C ASN A 51 4.74 -14.31 -9.83
N ASP A 52 4.21 -13.11 -10.04
CA ASP A 52 4.62 -12.18 -11.09
C ASP A 52 5.02 -10.85 -10.44
N PHE A 53 6.31 -10.53 -10.58
CA PHE A 53 6.91 -9.29 -10.08
C PHE A 53 7.59 -8.53 -11.22
N HIS A 54 6.93 -8.47 -12.39
CA HIS A 54 7.40 -7.64 -13.49
C HIS A 54 7.48 -6.17 -13.07
N GLN A 55 8.39 -5.44 -13.71
CA GLN A 55 8.51 -4.01 -13.51
C GLN A 55 7.35 -3.30 -14.20
N VAL A 56 6.60 -2.49 -13.46
CA VAL A 56 5.56 -1.62 -14.01
C VAL A 56 6.21 -0.44 -14.73
N THR A 57 5.84 -0.20 -15.98
CA THR A 57 6.34 0.89 -16.81
C THR A 57 5.56 2.19 -16.60
N ASP A 58 6.17 3.32 -16.97
CA ASP A 58 5.51 4.63 -16.93
C ASP A 58 4.23 4.68 -17.79
N ASP A 59 4.21 3.95 -18.91
CA ASP A 59 3.05 3.92 -19.80
C ASP A 59 1.88 3.15 -19.18
N GLU A 60 2.14 2.02 -18.53
CA GLU A 60 1.12 1.28 -17.75
C GLU A 60 0.56 2.15 -16.60
N VAL A 61 1.41 2.90 -15.90
CA VAL A 61 0.96 3.82 -14.85
C VAL A 61 0.03 4.89 -15.42
N ARG A 62 0.39 5.50 -16.56
CA ARG A 62 -0.44 6.54 -17.21
C ARG A 62 -1.80 5.98 -17.64
N GLU A 63 -1.83 4.77 -18.19
CA GLU A 63 -3.06 4.09 -18.60
C GLU A 63 -3.98 3.84 -17.38
N LEU A 64 -3.42 3.33 -16.29
CA LEU A 64 -4.17 3.08 -15.06
C LEU A 64 -4.69 4.36 -14.42
N LEU A 65 -3.91 5.45 -14.41
CA LEU A 65 -4.35 6.75 -13.88
C LEU A 65 -5.47 7.40 -14.70
N ALA A 66 -5.57 7.09 -15.99
CA ALA A 66 -6.67 7.52 -16.84
C ALA A 66 -7.96 6.70 -16.60
N THR A 67 -7.86 5.56 -15.89
CA THR A 67 -8.98 4.68 -15.59
C THR A 67 -9.66 5.10 -14.28
N PRO A 68 -11.00 5.29 -14.26
CA PRO A 68 -11.72 5.59 -13.02
C PRO A 68 -11.56 4.48 -11.97
N THR A 69 -11.27 4.85 -10.72
CA THR A 69 -11.07 3.92 -9.60
C THR A 69 -12.37 3.46 -8.93
N THR A 70 -13.49 4.09 -9.26
CA THR A 70 -14.81 3.73 -8.75
C THR A 70 -15.44 2.67 -9.66
N GLY A 71 -15.63 1.45 -9.14
CA GLY A 71 -16.54 0.50 -9.79
C GLY A 71 -17.94 1.10 -9.87
N ALA A 72 -18.66 0.92 -10.99
CA ALA A 72 -20.04 1.36 -11.11
C ALA A 72 -20.83 0.85 -9.89
N ALA A 73 -21.37 1.76 -9.08
CA ALA A 73 -22.27 1.40 -8.01
C ALA A 73 -23.52 0.79 -8.65
N THR A 74 -23.64 -0.53 -8.62
CA THR A 74 -24.87 -1.28 -8.94
C THR A 74 -25.46 -1.82 -7.66
#